data_AF-A0A369SJ72-F1
#
_entry.id   AF-A0A369SJ72-F1
#
_cell.length_a   1.000
_cell.length_b   1.000
_cell.length_c   1.000
_cell.angle_alpha   90.00
_cell.angle_beta   90.00
_cell.angle_gamma   90.00
#
_symmetry.space_group_name_H-M   'P 1'
#
loop_
_entity.id
_entity.type
_entity.pdbx_description
1 polymer ?
#
loop_
_entity_poly.entity_id
_entity_poly.type
_entity_poly.pdbx_seq_one_letter_code
_entity_poly.pdbx_strand_id
1 'polypeptide(L)'
;MLFIYYLNSLIHIIRSINDPEHPLTLEELNVVEECKIDVDDDNNFVKVHFTPTIPHCSMATLIGLCIRVRLIRSLPERFKVDITVTPGSHSSEIAVNKQLADKERVAAAMENSNLLKVVNQCLAMD
;
A
#
# COMPACT_ATOMS: atom_id res chain seq x y z
N MET A 1 5.35 23.34 7.95
CA MET A 1 4.04 23.23 8.63
C MET A 1 3.02 22.49 7.77
N LEU A 2 2.65 22.97 6.56
CA LEU A 2 1.73 22.24 5.64
C LEU A 2 2.18 20.81 5.30
N PHE A 3 3.47 20.59 5.07
CA PHE A 3 3.99 19.28 4.68
C PHE A 3 3.83 18.21 5.78
N ILE A 4 4.02 18.58 7.05
CA ILE A 4 3.81 17.67 8.19
C ILE A 4 2.33 17.28 8.30
N TYR A 5 1.41 18.22 8.07
CA TYR A 5 -0.02 17.89 8.02
C TYR A 5 -0.36 16.97 6.84
N TYR A 6 0.27 17.20 5.69
CA TYR A 6 0.09 16.35 4.52
C TYR A 6 0.63 14.93 4.74
N LEU A 7 1.80 14.79 5.38
CA LEU A 7 2.39 13.51 5.75
C LEU A 7 1.50 12.73 6.72
N ASN A 8 1.02 13.38 7.78
CA ASN A 8 0.06 12.79 8.70
C ASN A 8 -1.20 12.32 7.96
N SER A 9 -1.71 13.14 7.03
CA SER A 9 -2.86 12.77 6.20
C SER A 9 -2.60 11.51 5.36
N LEU A 10 -1.40 11.34 4.79
CA LEU A 10 -1.05 10.14 4.01
C LEU A 10 -1.01 8.88 4.86
N ILE A 11 -0.43 8.97 6.06
CA ILE A 11 -0.36 7.85 6.99
C ILE A 11 -1.77 7.40 7.38
N HIS A 12 -2.64 8.34 7.74
CA HIS A 12 -4.05 8.04 8.04
C HIS A 12 -4.78 7.40 6.85
N ILE A 13 -4.52 7.88 5.64
CA ILE A 13 -5.11 7.39 4.38
C ILE A 13 -4.75 5.94 4.07
N ILE A 14 -3.55 5.48 4.45
CA ILE A 14 -3.10 4.09 4.25
C ILE A 14 -3.59 3.21 5.41
N ARG A 15 -3.52 3.73 6.64
CA ARG A 15 -3.98 3.03 7.85
C ARG A 15 -5.45 2.65 7.78
N SER A 16 -6.29 3.51 7.20
CA SER A 16 -7.73 3.29 7.05
C SER A 16 -8.12 2.34 5.90
N ILE A 17 -7.17 1.75 5.18
CA ILE A 17 -7.48 0.76 4.14
C ILE A 17 -8.02 -0.50 4.84
N ASN A 18 -9.12 -1.05 4.33
CA ASN A 18 -9.66 -2.30 4.82
C ASN A 18 -8.89 -3.50 4.25
N ASP A 19 -8.71 -4.51 5.09
CA ASP A 19 -8.17 -5.79 4.67
C ASP A 19 -9.13 -6.51 3.70
N PRO A 20 -8.64 -7.17 2.64
CA PRO A 20 -9.51 -7.85 1.68
C PRO A 20 -10.22 -9.10 2.25
N GLU A 21 -9.75 -9.67 3.36
CA GLU A 21 -10.29 -10.89 3.97
C GLU A 21 -10.99 -10.64 5.31
N HIS A 22 -10.61 -9.58 6.03
CA HIS A 22 -11.11 -9.27 7.36
C HIS A 22 -11.84 -7.92 7.42
N PRO A 23 -12.88 -7.78 8.26
CA PRO A 23 -13.59 -6.52 8.48
C PRO A 23 -12.79 -5.60 9.43
N LEU A 24 -11.49 -5.45 9.17
CA LEU A 24 -10.55 -4.68 9.96
C LEU A 24 -9.65 -3.89 9.02
N THR A 25 -9.18 -2.74 9.50
CA THR A 25 -8.23 -1.91 8.78
C THR A 25 -6.81 -2.48 8.86
N LEU A 26 -5.94 -2.05 7.92
CA LEU A 26 -4.53 -2.43 7.93
C LEU A 26 -3.81 -1.99 9.21
N GLU A 27 -4.26 -0.90 9.83
CA GLU A 27 -3.76 -0.47 11.14
C GLU A 27 -4.15 -1.44 12.25
N GLU A 28 -5.44 -1.81 12.35
CA GLU A 28 -5.94 -2.71 13.39
C GLU A 28 -5.26 -4.09 13.33
N LEU A 29 -4.82 -4.50 12.13
CA LEU A 29 -4.07 -5.74 11.89
C LEU A 29 -2.54 -5.58 12.04
N ASN A 30 -2.04 -4.39 12.39
CA ASN A 30 -0.61 -4.05 12.42
C ASN A 30 0.11 -4.34 11.09
N VAL A 31 -0.61 -4.24 9.97
CA VAL A 31 -0.05 -4.43 8.63
C VAL A 31 0.74 -3.20 8.20
N VAL A 32 0.33 -2.01 8.62
CA VAL A 32 1.01 -0.74 8.34
C VAL A 32 1.27 0.01 9.63
N GLU A 33 2.49 0.54 9.76
CA GLU A 33 2.93 1.33 10.92
C GLU A 33 3.60 2.62 10.43
N GLU A 34 3.48 3.70 11.19
CA GLU A 34 4.05 5.01 10.85
C GLU A 34 5.58 4.96 10.70
N CYS A 35 6.27 4.22 11.58
CA CYS A 35 7.73 4.09 11.54
C CYS A 35 8.26 3.34 10.30
N LYS A 36 7.36 2.73 9.51
CA LYS A 36 7.66 1.97 8.29
C LYS A 36 7.32 2.74 7.02
N ILE A 37 6.95 4.02 7.15
CA ILE A 37 6.63 4.91 6.05
C ILE A 37 7.71 6.00 5.99
N ASP A 38 8.39 6.09 4.85
CA ASP A 38 9.39 7.12 4.58
C ASP A 38 8.91 8.02 3.45
N VAL A 39 8.98 9.32 3.66
CA VAL A 39 8.50 10.33 2.70
C VAL A 39 9.58 11.39 2.54
N ASP A 40 10.10 11.45 1.33
CA ASP A 40 11.13 12.38 0.90
C ASP A 40 10.54 13.35 -0.14
N ASP A 41 10.23 14.57 0.31
CA ASP A 41 9.64 15.60 -0.55
C ASP A 41 10.61 16.08 -1.63
N ASP A 42 11.87 16.25 -1.22
CA ASP A 42 12.93 16.83 -2.05
C ASP A 42 13.25 15.91 -3.22
N ASN A 43 13.26 14.60 -2.98
CA ASN A 43 13.48 13.57 -4.00
C ASN A 43 12.19 13.06 -4.64
N ASN A 44 11.02 13.59 -4.24
CA ASN A 44 9.70 13.18 -4.70
C ASN A 44 9.48 11.67 -4.56
N PHE A 45 9.73 11.11 -3.38
CA PHE A 45 9.69 9.68 -3.14
C PHE A 45 8.90 9.33 -1.88
N VAL A 46 8.10 8.26 -1.96
CA VAL A 46 7.38 7.67 -0.84
C VAL A 46 7.69 6.19 -0.81
N LYS A 47 8.17 5.70 0.33
CA LYS A 47 8.42 4.29 0.58
C LYS A 47 7.52 3.79 1.69
N VAL A 48 6.92 2.63 1.47
CA VAL A 48 6.13 1.95 2.50
C VAL A 48 6.61 0.52 2.66
N HIS A 49 6.89 0.16 3.90
CA HIS A 49 7.05 -1.24 4.31
C HIS A 49 5.77 -1.71 5.00
N PHE A 50 5.12 -2.74 4.45
CA PHE A 50 3.94 -3.35 5.08
C PHE A 50 4.28 -4.77 5.56
N THR A 51 3.60 -5.23 6.60
CA THR A 51 3.84 -6.53 7.24
C THR A 51 2.60 -7.39 7.11
N PRO A 52 2.56 -8.38 6.20
CA PRO A 52 1.43 -9.32 6.16
C PRO A 52 1.20 -9.97 7.52
N THR A 53 -0.05 -10.26 7.86
CA THR A 53 -0.42 -10.85 9.16
C THR A 53 0.22 -12.22 9.41
N ILE A 54 0.51 -12.97 8.33
CA ILE A 54 1.19 -14.27 8.38
C ILE A 54 2.24 -14.41 7.25
N PRO A 55 3.29 -15.22 7.44
CA PRO A 55 4.38 -15.37 6.45
C PRO A 55 3.98 -15.99 5.11
N HIS A 56 2.79 -16.58 5.01
CA HIS A 56 2.28 -17.24 3.80
C HIS A 56 0.98 -16.60 3.29
N CYS A 57 0.76 -15.32 3.61
CA CYS A 57 -0.45 -14.59 3.24
C CYS A 57 -0.61 -14.53 1.70
N SER A 58 -1.65 -15.19 1.20
CA SER A 58 -2.02 -15.16 -0.23
C SER A 58 -2.38 -13.76 -0.72
N MET A 59 -2.82 -12.88 0.19
CA MET A 59 -3.28 -11.53 -0.11
C MET A 59 -2.17 -10.47 -0.03
N ALA A 60 -0.92 -10.84 0.26
CA ALA A 60 0.17 -9.87 0.38
C ALA A 60 0.31 -8.96 -0.86
N THR A 61 0.21 -9.52 -2.07
CA THR A 61 0.23 -8.72 -3.31
C THR A 61 -0.98 -7.78 -3.41
N LEU A 62 -2.18 -8.24 -3.04
CA LEU A 62 -3.39 -7.43 -3.11
C LEU A 62 -3.37 -6.28 -2.09
N ILE A 63 -2.94 -6.56 -0.86
CA ILE A 63 -2.72 -5.54 0.17
C ILE A 63 -1.74 -4.47 -0.34
N GLY A 64 -0.58 -4.89 -0.85
CA GLY A 64 0.40 -3.98 -1.42
C GLY A 64 -0.15 -3.17 -2.61
N LEU A 65 -0.99 -3.77 -3.45
CA LEU A 65 -1.66 -3.09 -4.55
C LEU A 65 -2.65 -2.04 -4.04
N CYS A 66 -3.47 -2.35 -3.02
CA CYS A 66 -4.40 -1.41 -2.40
C CYS A 66 -3.65 -0.19 -1.85
N ILE A 67 -2.56 -0.41 -1.10
CA ILE A 67 -1.71 0.68 -0.59
C ILE A 67 -1.17 1.53 -1.75
N ARG A 68 -0.63 0.89 -2.79
CA ARG A 68 -0.07 1.59 -3.96
C ARG A 68 -1.12 2.46 -4.65
N VAL A 69 -2.29 1.91 -4.92
CA VAL A 69 -3.40 2.62 -5.59
C VAL A 69 -3.89 3.78 -4.73
N ARG A 70 -4.02 3.57 -3.41
CA ARG A 70 -4.44 4.61 -2.48
C ARG A 70 -3.48 5.80 -2.48
N LEU A 71 -2.17 5.52 -2.47
CA LEU A 71 -1.14 6.54 -2.54
C LEU A 71 -1.10 7.26 -3.89
N ILE A 72 -1.13 6.52 -5.00
CA ILE A 72 -1.14 7.13 -6.35
C ILE A 72 -2.35 8.05 -6.54
N ARG A 73 -3.51 7.71 -5.96
CA ARG A 73 -4.72 8.56 -6.02
C ARG A 73 -4.68 9.78 -5.10
N SER A 74 -3.85 9.76 -4.06
CA SER A 74 -3.81 10.81 -3.03
C SER A 74 -2.62 11.75 -3.17
N LEU A 75 -1.54 11.30 -3.82
CA LEU A 75 -0.29 12.02 -4.02
C LEU A 75 -0.26 12.77 -5.37
N PRO A 76 0.43 13.93 -5.45
CA PRO A 76 0.79 14.52 -6.73
C PRO A 76 1.63 13.56 -7.58
N GLU A 77 1.43 13.58 -8.90
CA GLU A 77 2.09 12.67 -9.86
C GLU A 77 3.63 12.74 -9.83
N ARG A 78 4.22 13.81 -9.27
CA ARG A 78 5.67 13.92 -9.10
C ARG A 78 6.25 12.84 -8.21
N PHE A 79 5.46 12.30 -7.28
CA PHE A 79 5.92 11.31 -6.31
C PHE A 79 6.05 9.93 -6.92
N LYS A 80 7.22 9.33 -6.72
CA LYS A 80 7.48 7.91 -6.98
C LYS A 80 7.09 7.11 -5.72
N VAL A 81 6.21 6.14 -5.90
CA VAL A 81 5.73 5.28 -4.81
C VAL A 81 6.39 3.90 -4.90
N ASP A 82 7.12 3.53 -3.85
CA ASP A 82 7.75 2.23 -3.66
C ASP A 82 7.09 1.49 -2.49
N ILE A 83 6.52 0.32 -2.77
CA ILE A 83 5.80 -0.50 -1.78
C ILE A 83 6.49 -1.84 -1.70
N THR A 84 6.94 -2.20 -0.51
CA THR A 84 7.63 -3.47 -0.28
C THR A 84 7.11 -4.13 0.98
N VAL A 85 7.16 -5.46 0.99
CA VAL A 85 6.97 -6.24 2.20
C VAL A 85 8.14 -5.96 3.16
N THR A 86 7.84 -5.92 4.45
CA THR A 86 8.85 -5.79 5.50
C THR A 86 9.84 -6.97 5.40
N PRO A 87 11.17 -6.71 5.37
CA PRO A 87 12.15 -7.77 5.18
C PRO A 87 12.01 -8.90 6.20
N GLY A 88 12.00 -10.14 5.72
CA GLY A 88 11.86 -11.36 6.51
C GLY A 88 10.43 -11.68 6.95
N SER A 89 9.42 -10.86 6.62
CA SER A 89 8.05 -11.06 7.10
C SER A 89 7.17 -11.92 6.19
N HIS A 90 7.64 -12.33 5.01
CA HIS A 90 6.87 -13.16 4.08
C HIS A 90 7.75 -14.11 3.28
N SER A 91 7.33 -15.37 3.13
CA SER A 91 8.12 -16.44 2.48
C SER A 91 8.41 -16.16 1.00
N SER A 92 7.55 -15.37 0.37
CA SER A 92 7.65 -15.01 -1.05
C SER A 92 7.91 -13.51 -1.25
N GLU A 93 8.53 -12.83 -0.27
CA GLU A 93 8.74 -11.38 -0.29
C GLU A 93 9.36 -10.87 -1.61
N ILE A 94 10.35 -11.57 -2.16
CA ILE A 94 11.05 -11.16 -3.40
C ILE A 94 10.07 -11.14 -4.58
N ALA A 95 9.24 -12.19 -4.69
CA ALA A 95 8.27 -12.30 -5.76
C ALA A 95 7.17 -11.24 -5.63
N VAL A 96 6.67 -11.00 -4.40
CA VAL A 96 5.67 -9.97 -4.12
C VAL A 96 6.22 -8.58 -4.44
N ASN A 97 7.41 -8.24 -3.94
CA ASN A 97 8.06 -6.95 -4.19
C ASN A 97 8.31 -6.73 -5.68
N LYS A 98 8.74 -7.77 -6.42
CA LYS A 98 8.93 -7.68 -7.87
C LYS A 98 7.62 -7.40 -8.60
N GLN A 99 6.51 -8.03 -8.20
CA GLN A 99 5.19 -7.77 -8.77
C GLN A 99 4.71 -6.36 -8.48
N LEU A 100 4.93 -5.85 -7.26
CA LEU A 100 4.54 -4.50 -6.87
C LEU A 100 5.40 -3.42 -7.52
N ALA A 101 6.68 -3.69 -7.85
CA ALA A 101 7.55 -2.76 -8.55
C ALA A 101 7.20 -2.60 -10.04
N ASP A 102 6.66 -3.66 -10.66
CA ASP A 102 6.29 -3.71 -12.08
C ASP A 102 5.09 -2.80 -12.38
N LYS A 103 5.37 -1.63 -12.99
CA LYS A 103 4.35 -0.61 -13.28
C LYS A 103 3.35 -1.07 -14.33
N GLU A 104 3.80 -1.79 -15.35
CA GLU A 104 2.93 -2.30 -16.42
C GLU A 104 1.95 -3.33 -15.87
N ARG A 105 2.44 -4.22 -15.00
CA ARG A 105 1.60 -5.20 -14.31
C ARG A 105 0.57 -4.54 -13.40
N VAL A 106 0.97 -3.51 -12.64
CA VAL A 106 0.02 -2.76 -11.81
C VAL A 106 -1.00 -2.03 -12.67
N ALA A 107 -0.60 -1.40 -13.77
CA ALA A 107 -1.54 -0.77 -14.69
C ALA A 107 -2.56 -1.78 -15.26
N ALA A 108 -2.09 -2.93 -15.76
CA ALA A 108 -2.94 -4.00 -16.26
C ALA A 108 -3.90 -4.56 -15.19
N ALA A 109 -3.44 -4.67 -13.94
CA ALA A 109 -4.30 -5.08 -12.82
C ALA A 109 -5.42 -4.06 -12.55
N MET A 110 -5.16 -2.77 -12.76
CA MET A 110 -6.15 -1.69 -12.57
C MET A 110 -7.13 -1.56 -13.73
N GLU A 111 -6.82 -2.10 -14.91
CA GLU A 111 -7.74 -2.23 -16.04
C GLU A 111 -8.69 -3.44 -15.89
N ASN A 112 -8.38 -4.38 -14.98
CA ASN A 112 -9.24 -5.51 -14.70
C ASN A 112 -10.39 -5.12 -13.77
N SER A 113 -11.62 -5.10 -14.29
CA SER A 113 -12.83 -4.69 -13.56
C SER A 113 -13.07 -5.47 -12.25
N ASN A 114 -12.70 -6.75 -12.18
CA ASN A 114 -12.88 -7.56 -10.97
C ASN A 114 -11.89 -7.14 -9.88
N LEU A 115 -10.61 -6.99 -10.23
CA LEU A 115 -9.58 -6.53 -9.30
C LEU A 115 -9.86 -5.10 -8.85
N LEU A 116 -10.25 -4.23 -9.78
CA LEU A 116 -10.59 -2.84 -9.47
C LEU A 116 -11.76 -2.74 -8.48
N LYS A 117 -12.77 -3.61 -8.60
CA LYS A 117 -13.88 -3.69 -7.65
C LYS A 117 -13.39 -4.05 -6.25
N VAL A 118 -12.55 -5.08 -6.12
CA VAL A 118 -12.00 -5.50 -4.81
C VAL A 118 -11.11 -4.41 -4.22
N VAL A 119 -10.23 -3.81 -5.02
CA VAL A 119 -9.40 -2.68 -4.58
C VAL A 119 -10.29 -1.54 -4.10
N ASN A 120 -11.29 -1.12 -4.87
CA ASN A 120 -12.18 -0.04 -4.47
C ASN A 120 -12.98 -0.36 -3.20
N GLN A 121 -13.31 -1.63 -2.93
CA GLN A 121 -13.91 -2.05 -1.66
C GLN A 121 -12.94 -1.88 -0.50
N CYS A 122 -11.67 -2.27 -0.67
CA CYS A 122 -10.63 -2.07 0.35
C CYS A 122 -10.36 -0.57 0.62
N LEU A 123 -10.55 0.28 -0.39
CA LEU A 123 -10.31 1.72 -0.32
C LEU A 123 -11.55 2.55 0.04
N ALA A 124 -12.73 1.92 0.19
CA ALA A 124 -13.94 2.59 0.59
C ALA A 124 -13.75 3.08 2.05
N MET A 125 -13.88 4.38 2.25
CA MET A 125 -14.07 4.91 3.60
C MET A 125 -15.54 4.68 3.96
N ASP A 126 -15.80 4.03 5.08
CA ASP A 126 -17.10 4.16 5.75
C ASP A 126 -17.25 5.57 6.35
#